data_AF-A0A7C8EKJ0-F1
#
_entry.id   AF-A0A7C8EKJ0-F1
#
_cell.length_a   1.000
_cell.length_b   1.000
_cell.length_c   1.000
_cell.angle_alpha   90.00
_cell.angle_beta   90.00
_cell.angle_gamma   90.00
#
_symmetry.space_group_name_H-M   'P 1'
#
loop_
_entity.id
_entity.type
_entity.pdbx_description
1 polymer ?
#
loop_
_entity_poly.entity_id
_entity_poly.type
_entity_poly.pdbx_seq_one_letter_code
_entity_poly.pdbx_strand_id
1 'polypeptide(L)'
;MFRLLKSYLFVLVFMSAMSASAGEMFEQRDILFKKAKFLRDQKTYIEKVALKNPAWKDFSQAVNQYLNMYDELVSDSEVSKLSEAHLSGLQTQIDKVNLLNPMQLPKAGEKEAAFGAYYTRLKYYPEWDKQWRIGPDADVVVRFGDGRHHMIFWRGTNYIPHWVTDNDIWYNNEFNETWPTRGCSEPMSDKQCRYSHVRIIESHPARVVVHWRYALNDVDYKIAWPDKMTGWGDWTDEYYVIYPDAVGTRVITLHTSHFGDDERDTDDLGHEWHEGIIVYSGFTMPEEALHIDAVHVANMNGEKGIWSWNKPGEPDIDIPEGSNIAMMNVRSARKPFVISPQGCDMDVYEGCQNGSRFRWRDHWPTTMEDVVGRNASGRKASHGSFFHITNIPVHKRRGDAFTKVLLHGMTEKGDDIQSLVPLAKSWLDAPELKLVSNHNKILYQGYDSTERAYVIKINSKQRPDEIEVNITADRDRPLINPALILDGRLGDEMKTKIGLNGSLLTEGKDYHSGHVTNLEKSRRIIWLNKTLTDNTVIKINLL
;
A
#
# COMPACT_ATOMS: atom_id res chain seq x y z
N MET A 1 33.86 -25.93 -29.46
CA MET A 1 33.70 -24.62 -28.79
C MET A 1 32.27 -24.39 -28.27
N PHE A 2 31.21 -24.60 -29.07
CA PHE A 2 29.81 -24.43 -28.62
C PHE A 2 29.29 -25.40 -27.53
N ARG A 3 29.92 -26.58 -27.34
CA ARG A 3 29.53 -27.53 -26.27
C ARG A 3 30.09 -27.17 -24.88
N LEU A 4 31.23 -26.47 -24.80
CA LEU A 4 31.83 -26.06 -23.51
C LEU A 4 31.16 -24.83 -22.89
N LEU A 5 30.63 -23.91 -23.71
CA LEU A 5 29.90 -22.73 -23.23
C LEU A 5 28.54 -23.08 -22.58
N LYS A 6 27.84 -24.11 -23.06
CA LYS A 6 26.59 -24.58 -22.43
C LYS A 6 26.83 -25.20 -21.06
N SER A 7 27.94 -25.92 -20.87
CA SER A 7 28.29 -26.55 -19.59
C SER A 7 28.67 -25.51 -18.53
N TYR A 8 29.40 -24.46 -18.90
CA TYR A 8 29.74 -23.36 -17.99
C TYR A 8 28.52 -22.52 -17.58
N LEU A 9 27.61 -22.24 -18.52
CA LEU A 9 26.37 -21.52 -18.22
C LEU A 9 25.45 -22.35 -17.31
N PHE A 10 25.39 -23.67 -17.51
CA PHE A 10 24.60 -24.56 -16.65
C PHE A 10 25.17 -24.65 -15.23
N VAL A 11 26.50 -24.71 -15.08
CA VAL A 11 27.17 -24.73 -13.77
C VAL A 11 27.03 -23.40 -13.03
N LEU A 12 27.10 -22.26 -13.72
CA LEU A 12 26.89 -20.93 -13.12
C LEU A 12 25.44 -20.73 -12.67
N VAL A 13 24.45 -21.17 -13.47
CA VAL A 13 23.03 -21.12 -13.08
C VAL A 13 22.74 -22.08 -11.91
N PHE A 14 23.34 -23.28 -11.90
CA PHE A 14 23.19 -24.21 -10.78
C PHE A 14 23.87 -23.72 -9.50
N MET A 15 25.07 -23.15 -9.60
CA MET A 15 25.78 -22.56 -8.46
C MET A 15 25.06 -21.31 -7.93
N SER A 16 24.51 -20.48 -8.82
CA SER A 16 23.67 -19.33 -8.44
C SER A 16 22.39 -19.79 -7.74
N ALA A 17 21.71 -20.81 -8.26
CA ALA A 17 20.51 -21.37 -7.64
C ALA A 17 20.79 -22.07 -6.30
N MET A 18 21.91 -22.80 -6.20
CA MET A 18 22.36 -23.40 -4.93
C MET A 18 22.82 -22.34 -3.91
N SER A 19 23.42 -21.24 -4.36
CA SER A 19 23.82 -20.13 -3.49
C SER A 19 22.61 -19.33 -3.02
N ALA A 20 21.61 -19.15 -3.89
CA ALA A 20 20.33 -18.53 -3.54
C ALA A 20 19.57 -19.41 -2.54
N SER A 21 19.48 -20.72 -2.77
CA SER A 21 18.82 -21.64 -1.83
C SER A 21 19.58 -21.75 -0.49
N ALA A 22 20.91 -21.68 -0.49
CA ALA A 22 21.69 -21.64 0.73
C ALA A 22 21.52 -20.32 1.51
N GLY A 23 21.41 -19.19 0.80
CA GLY A 23 21.13 -17.87 1.38
C GLY A 23 19.73 -17.79 2.00
N GLU A 24 18.72 -18.28 1.28
CA GLU A 24 17.33 -18.38 1.75
C GLU A 24 17.22 -19.28 2.99
N MET A 25 17.89 -20.45 2.98
CA MET A 25 17.94 -21.32 4.16
C MET A 25 18.63 -20.66 5.35
N PHE A 26 19.71 -19.90 5.12
CA PHE A 26 20.40 -19.17 6.18
C PHE A 26 19.49 -18.11 6.81
N GLU A 27 18.82 -17.32 5.97
CA GLU A 27 17.89 -16.28 6.40
C GLU A 27 16.71 -16.89 7.16
N GLN A 28 16.09 -17.95 6.64
CA GLN A 28 15.01 -18.67 7.30
C GLN A 28 15.43 -19.20 8.67
N ARG A 29 16.63 -19.79 8.76
CA ARG A 29 17.18 -20.27 10.03
C ARG A 29 17.36 -19.10 11.02
N ASP A 30 17.94 -17.99 10.61
CA ASP A 30 18.14 -16.81 11.47
C ASP A 30 16.79 -16.31 12.03
N ILE A 31 15.76 -16.23 11.18
CA ILE A 31 14.41 -15.81 11.57
C ILE A 31 13.83 -16.75 12.63
N LEU A 32 13.85 -18.06 12.38
CA LEU A 32 13.32 -19.05 13.33
C LEU A 32 14.06 -18.97 14.67
N PHE A 33 15.38 -18.84 14.67
CA PHE A 33 16.17 -18.78 15.89
C PHE A 33 15.90 -17.50 16.69
N LYS A 34 15.81 -16.36 15.99
CA LYS A 34 15.39 -15.09 16.61
C LYS A 34 13.99 -15.19 17.19
N LYS A 35 13.05 -15.83 16.48
CA LYS A 35 11.67 -16.01 16.93
C LYS A 35 11.61 -16.87 18.19
N ALA A 36 12.40 -17.93 18.30
CA ALA A 36 12.51 -18.74 19.51
C ALA A 36 12.99 -17.92 20.71
N LYS A 37 14.06 -17.14 20.54
CA LYS A 37 14.54 -16.23 21.59
C LYS A 37 13.46 -15.21 21.99
N PHE A 38 12.87 -14.56 21.00
CA PHE A 38 11.81 -13.57 21.20
C PHE A 38 10.62 -14.15 21.98
N LEU A 39 10.07 -15.29 21.56
CA LEU A 39 8.94 -15.93 22.25
C LEU A 39 9.30 -16.41 23.66
N ARG A 40 10.54 -16.86 23.88
CA ARG A 40 11.05 -17.22 25.21
C ARG A 40 11.03 -16.04 26.16
N ASP A 41 11.46 -14.86 25.71
CA ASP A 41 11.43 -13.62 26.50
C ASP A 41 9.99 -13.18 26.85
N GLN A 42 9.00 -13.57 26.03
CA GLN A 42 7.58 -13.28 26.27
C GLN A 42 6.82 -14.40 27.00
N LYS A 43 7.41 -15.59 27.16
CA LYS A 43 6.71 -16.79 27.64
C LYS A 43 5.97 -16.59 28.96
N THR A 44 6.64 -16.05 29.98
CA THR A 44 6.02 -15.81 31.29
C THR A 44 4.83 -14.85 31.22
N TYR A 45 4.89 -13.84 30.34
CA TYR A 45 3.77 -12.94 30.10
C TYR A 45 2.60 -13.70 29.46
N ILE A 46 2.87 -14.44 28.38
CA ILE A 46 1.87 -15.21 27.63
C ILE A 46 1.15 -16.20 28.56
N GLU A 47 1.90 -16.98 29.36
CA GLU A 47 1.34 -17.95 30.30
C GLU A 47 0.47 -17.27 31.37
N LYS A 48 0.94 -16.14 31.93
CA LYS A 48 0.19 -15.36 32.91
C LYS A 48 -1.13 -14.82 32.34
N VAL A 49 -1.14 -14.41 31.08
CA VAL A 49 -2.37 -13.95 30.39
C VAL A 49 -3.28 -15.13 30.10
N ALA A 50 -2.77 -16.26 29.62
CA ALA A 50 -3.54 -17.47 29.33
C ALA A 50 -4.23 -18.08 30.56
N LEU A 51 -3.63 -17.93 31.75
CA LEU A 51 -4.27 -18.30 33.02
C LEU A 51 -5.53 -17.48 33.33
N LYS A 52 -5.59 -16.23 32.84
CA LYS A 52 -6.70 -15.30 33.08
C LYS A 52 -7.69 -15.22 31.93
N ASN A 53 -7.23 -15.52 30.71
CA ASN A 53 -7.99 -15.38 29.48
C ASN A 53 -7.99 -16.69 28.68
N PRO A 54 -9.12 -17.42 28.63
CA PRO A 54 -9.23 -18.65 27.85
C PRO A 54 -8.86 -18.50 26.37
N ALA A 55 -9.05 -17.32 25.76
CA ALA A 55 -8.70 -17.08 24.35
C ALA A 55 -7.20 -17.20 24.05
N TRP A 56 -6.34 -17.18 25.08
CA TRP A 56 -4.89 -17.25 24.95
C TRP A 56 -4.32 -18.65 25.21
N LYS A 57 -5.15 -19.62 25.63
CA LYS A 57 -4.68 -20.96 26.01
C LYS A 57 -4.03 -21.68 24.84
N ASP A 58 -4.68 -21.68 23.68
CA ASP A 58 -4.18 -22.38 22.49
C ASP A 58 -2.90 -21.73 21.97
N PHE A 59 -2.84 -20.38 21.99
CA PHE A 59 -1.62 -19.62 21.68
C PHE A 59 -0.46 -19.99 22.61
N SER A 60 -0.70 -19.96 23.93
CA SER A 60 0.31 -20.31 24.93
C SER A 60 0.80 -21.75 24.77
N GLN A 61 -0.10 -22.69 24.44
CA GLN A 61 0.26 -24.08 24.19
C GLN A 61 1.10 -24.21 22.91
N ALA A 62 0.73 -23.52 21.83
CA ALA A 62 1.48 -23.52 20.58
C ALA A 62 2.89 -22.95 20.76
N VAL A 63 3.03 -21.85 21.52
CA VAL A 63 4.34 -21.27 21.86
C VAL A 63 5.20 -22.28 22.63
N ASN A 64 4.63 -22.98 23.62
CA ASN A 64 5.35 -24.00 24.37
C ASN A 64 5.77 -25.20 23.49
N GLN A 65 4.90 -25.64 22.58
CA GLN A 65 5.23 -26.70 21.62
C GLN A 65 6.39 -26.30 20.70
N TYR A 66 6.36 -25.09 20.17
CA TYR A 66 7.44 -24.57 19.34
C TYR A 66 8.76 -24.47 20.09
N LEU A 67 8.76 -23.90 21.30
CA LEU A 67 9.99 -23.75 22.09
C LEU A 67 10.59 -25.12 22.49
N ASN A 68 9.76 -26.10 22.85
CA ASN A 68 10.25 -27.45 23.16
C ASN A 68 10.88 -28.11 21.93
N MET A 69 10.21 -28.03 20.77
CA MET A 69 10.75 -28.56 19.51
C MET A 69 12.08 -27.88 19.13
N TYR A 70 12.18 -26.57 19.33
CA TYR A 70 13.42 -25.83 19.12
C TYR A 70 14.53 -26.31 20.07
N ASP A 71 14.23 -26.48 21.36
CA ASP A 71 15.21 -26.90 22.36
C ASP A 71 15.73 -28.32 22.10
N GLU A 72 14.86 -29.26 21.71
CA GLU A 72 15.26 -30.61 21.30
C GLU A 72 16.20 -30.58 20.08
N LEU A 73 15.88 -29.76 19.07
CA LEU A 73 16.71 -29.66 17.86
C LEU A 73 18.08 -29.03 18.13
N VAL A 74 18.15 -28.02 19.00
CA VAL A 74 19.39 -27.31 19.33
C VAL A 74 20.23 -28.08 20.36
N SER A 75 19.63 -28.93 21.19
CA SER A 75 20.37 -29.84 22.07
C SER A 75 20.99 -31.01 21.32
N ASP A 76 20.31 -31.52 20.29
CA ASP A 76 20.65 -32.77 19.62
C ASP A 76 21.53 -32.57 18.38
N SER A 77 21.72 -31.33 17.93
CA SER A 77 22.55 -31.00 16.77
C SER A 77 23.38 -29.73 16.97
N GLU A 78 24.58 -29.69 16.39
CA GLU A 78 25.22 -28.39 16.16
C GLU A 78 24.30 -27.59 15.24
N VAL A 79 24.00 -26.33 15.56
CA VAL A 79 23.11 -25.44 14.78
C VAL A 79 23.48 -25.38 13.28
N SER A 80 24.74 -25.68 12.95
CA SER A 80 25.27 -25.79 11.59
C SER A 80 24.84 -27.06 10.82
N LYS A 81 24.23 -28.05 11.49
CA LYS A 81 23.82 -29.37 10.96
C LYS A 81 22.30 -29.55 10.82
N LEU A 82 21.50 -28.53 11.07
CA LEU A 82 20.05 -28.61 10.86
C LEU A 82 19.72 -28.84 9.39
N SER A 83 18.91 -29.87 9.12
CA SER A 83 18.43 -30.20 7.77
C SER A 83 17.25 -29.30 7.35
N GLU A 84 16.96 -29.25 6.05
CA GLU A 84 15.74 -28.61 5.52
C GLU A 84 14.46 -29.15 6.18
N ALA A 85 14.42 -30.45 6.49
CA ALA A 85 13.28 -31.06 7.17
C ALA A 85 13.10 -30.52 8.60
N HIS A 86 14.20 -30.29 9.33
CA HIS A 86 14.13 -29.67 10.66
C HIS A 86 13.61 -28.23 10.58
N LEU A 87 14.12 -27.43 9.63
CA LEU A 87 13.69 -26.05 9.43
C LEU A 87 12.21 -25.95 9.01
N SER A 88 11.79 -26.82 8.09
CA SER A 88 10.39 -26.91 7.64
C SER A 88 9.44 -27.30 8.77
N GLY A 89 9.85 -28.24 9.64
CA GLY A 89 9.10 -28.60 10.84
C GLY A 89 8.93 -27.42 11.82
N LEU A 90 10.01 -26.67 12.07
CA LEU A 90 9.96 -25.47 12.92
C LEU A 90 9.08 -24.38 12.29
N GLN A 91 9.18 -24.16 10.99
CA GLN A 91 8.35 -23.21 10.27
C GLN A 91 6.86 -23.55 10.40
N THR A 92 6.50 -24.83 10.21
CA THR A 92 5.11 -25.30 10.36
C THR A 92 4.56 -25.00 11.76
N GLN A 93 5.38 -25.16 12.81
CA GLN A 93 4.96 -24.80 14.17
C GLN A 93 4.85 -23.29 14.37
N ILE A 94 5.72 -22.48 13.76
CA ILE A 94 5.58 -21.02 13.79
C ILE A 94 4.31 -20.56 13.09
N ASP A 95 3.97 -21.14 11.94
CA ASP A 95 2.74 -20.80 11.22
C ASP A 95 1.52 -21.08 12.10
N LYS A 96 1.54 -22.18 12.87
CA LYS A 96 0.51 -22.49 13.87
C LYS A 96 0.49 -21.49 15.02
N VAL A 97 1.64 -21.06 15.54
CA VAL A 97 1.73 -20.02 16.58
C VAL A 97 1.14 -18.71 16.07
N ASN A 98 1.49 -18.30 14.85
CA ASN A 98 1.01 -17.07 14.23
C ASN A 98 -0.50 -17.15 13.93
N LEU A 99 -1.03 -18.31 13.53
CA LEU A 99 -2.46 -18.54 13.30
C LEU A 99 -3.29 -18.44 14.60
N LEU A 100 -2.74 -18.94 15.72
CA LEU A 100 -3.41 -18.92 17.01
C LEU A 100 -3.17 -17.63 17.80
N ASN A 101 -2.40 -16.69 17.23
CA ASN A 101 -2.07 -15.43 17.87
C ASN A 101 -3.33 -14.57 18.06
N PRO A 102 -3.76 -14.30 19.31
CA PRO A 102 -4.96 -13.53 19.55
C PRO A 102 -4.82 -12.06 19.16
N MET A 103 -3.60 -11.56 18.94
CA MET A 103 -3.30 -10.16 18.57
C MET A 103 -2.81 -10.04 17.12
N GLN A 104 -3.27 -10.93 16.24
CA GLN A 104 -3.10 -10.80 14.80
C GLN A 104 -3.92 -9.62 14.26
N LEU A 105 -3.33 -8.78 13.40
CA LEU A 105 -4.05 -7.69 12.73
C LEU A 105 -5.31 -8.24 12.03
N PRO A 106 -6.39 -7.44 11.94
CA PRO A 106 -7.64 -7.95 11.39
C PRO A 106 -7.51 -8.48 9.97
N LYS A 107 -8.21 -9.57 9.66
CA LYS A 107 -8.30 -10.08 8.29
C LYS A 107 -9.57 -9.60 7.60
N ALA A 108 -9.46 -9.25 6.32
CA ALA A 108 -10.61 -8.86 5.49
C ALA A 108 -11.43 -10.06 4.94
N GLY A 109 -10.97 -11.29 5.19
CA GLY A 109 -11.64 -12.54 4.79
C GLY A 109 -11.27 -13.02 3.38
N GLU A 110 -11.15 -14.34 3.22
CA GLU A 110 -10.51 -15.00 2.06
C GLU A 110 -11.47 -15.44 0.93
N LYS A 111 -12.77 -15.14 1.03
CA LYS A 111 -13.74 -15.63 0.04
C LYS A 111 -13.65 -14.82 -1.24
N GLU A 112 -13.47 -15.45 -2.40
CA GLU A 112 -13.56 -14.77 -3.71
C GLU A 112 -14.79 -13.85 -3.77
N ALA A 113 -14.56 -12.61 -4.19
CA ALA A 113 -15.60 -11.60 -4.30
C ALA A 113 -15.29 -10.64 -5.45
N ALA A 114 -16.35 -10.02 -5.97
CA ALA A 114 -16.21 -8.98 -6.97
C ALA A 114 -15.39 -7.80 -6.41
N PHE A 115 -14.65 -7.15 -7.30
CA PHE A 115 -13.98 -5.89 -6.99
C PHE A 115 -15.00 -4.84 -6.48
N GLY A 116 -14.68 -4.18 -5.37
CA GLY A 116 -15.55 -3.18 -4.75
C GLY A 116 -15.14 -2.82 -3.32
N ALA A 117 -15.78 -1.78 -2.78
CA ALA A 117 -15.59 -1.32 -1.42
C ALA A 117 -16.83 -1.52 -0.56
N TYR A 118 -16.62 -1.83 0.73
CA TYR A 118 -17.69 -2.11 1.68
C TYR A 118 -17.36 -1.55 3.06
N TYR A 119 -18.38 -1.04 3.74
CA TYR A 119 -18.29 -0.79 5.18
C TYR A 119 -18.40 -2.10 5.95
N THR A 120 -17.65 -2.20 7.03
CA THR A 120 -17.65 -3.37 7.92
C THR A 120 -17.11 -3.02 9.30
N ARG A 121 -17.08 -4.00 10.20
CA ARG A 121 -16.39 -3.92 11.49
C ARG A 121 -15.39 -5.05 11.57
N LEU A 122 -14.13 -4.71 11.29
CA LEU A 122 -13.00 -5.59 11.45
C LEU A 122 -12.78 -5.88 12.95
N LYS A 123 -12.47 -7.15 13.24
CA LYS A 123 -12.24 -7.65 14.61
C LYS A 123 -10.75 -7.81 14.83
N TYR A 124 -10.27 -7.39 16.00
CA TYR A 124 -8.87 -7.55 16.40
C TYR A 124 -8.77 -8.58 17.53
N TYR A 125 -8.96 -8.14 18.77
CA TYR A 125 -9.10 -9.05 19.90
C TYR A 125 -10.11 -8.52 20.93
N PRO A 126 -10.80 -9.40 21.69
CA PRO A 126 -11.99 -9.03 22.45
C PRO A 126 -11.80 -7.86 23.43
N GLU A 127 -10.69 -7.82 24.17
CA GLU A 127 -10.45 -6.80 25.18
C GLU A 127 -10.17 -5.42 24.57
N TRP A 128 -9.56 -5.36 23.40
CA TRP A 128 -9.38 -4.11 22.66
C TRP A 128 -10.67 -3.69 21.97
N ASP A 129 -11.36 -4.61 21.31
CA ASP A 129 -12.62 -4.33 20.61
C ASP A 129 -13.72 -3.82 21.55
N LYS A 130 -13.71 -4.25 22.82
CA LYS A 130 -14.66 -3.82 23.86
C LYS A 130 -14.50 -2.34 24.24
N GLN A 131 -13.34 -1.72 23.99
CA GLN A 131 -13.09 -0.31 24.33
C GLN A 131 -13.75 0.64 23.33
N TRP A 132 -14.03 0.18 22.12
CA TRP A 132 -14.56 1.00 21.03
C TRP A 132 -16.08 1.15 21.10
N ARG A 133 -16.56 2.39 20.97
CA ARG A 133 -17.99 2.77 20.95
C ARG A 133 -18.46 3.02 19.52
N ILE A 134 -18.53 1.95 18.72
CA ILE A 134 -18.73 2.02 17.27
C ILE A 134 -19.82 1.07 16.77
N GLY A 135 -20.36 1.39 15.59
CA GLY A 135 -21.33 0.56 14.87
C GLY A 135 -20.69 -0.55 14.01
N PRO A 136 -21.51 -1.30 13.24
CA PRO A 136 -21.05 -2.35 12.34
C PRO A 136 -20.37 -1.83 11.06
N ASP A 137 -20.49 -0.55 10.74
CA ASP A 137 -19.98 0.09 9.52
C ASP A 137 -18.80 1.03 9.79
N ALA A 138 -17.93 0.64 10.73
CA ALA A 138 -16.89 1.51 11.28
C ALA A 138 -15.64 1.57 10.40
N ASP A 139 -15.34 0.54 9.63
CA ASP A 139 -14.12 0.37 8.82
C ASP A 139 -14.50 0.23 7.34
N VAL A 140 -13.56 0.51 6.45
CA VAL A 140 -13.73 0.31 5.00
C VAL A 140 -12.71 -0.70 4.48
N VAL A 141 -13.18 -1.64 3.66
CA VAL A 141 -12.34 -2.60 2.95
C VAL A 141 -12.63 -2.52 1.47
N VAL A 142 -11.57 -2.33 0.68
CA VAL A 142 -11.58 -2.51 -0.78
C VAL A 142 -11.07 -3.91 -1.08
N ARG A 143 -11.85 -4.67 -1.86
CA ARG A 143 -11.56 -6.05 -2.24
C ARG A 143 -11.23 -6.12 -3.72
N PHE A 144 -10.33 -7.03 -4.07
CA PHE A 144 -9.95 -7.31 -5.45
C PHE A 144 -10.46 -8.70 -5.88
N GLY A 145 -10.51 -8.95 -7.20
CA GLY A 145 -11.21 -10.10 -7.77
C GLY A 145 -10.70 -11.47 -7.32
N ASP A 146 -9.44 -11.57 -6.85
CA ASP A 146 -8.87 -12.82 -6.33
C ASP A 146 -9.16 -13.05 -4.82
N GLY A 147 -9.67 -12.02 -4.12
CA GLY A 147 -9.98 -12.06 -2.69
C GLY A 147 -8.77 -12.22 -1.76
N ARG A 148 -7.53 -12.11 -2.26
CA ARG A 148 -6.31 -12.38 -1.48
C ARG A 148 -5.67 -11.12 -0.94
N HIS A 149 -5.72 -10.03 -1.68
CA HIS A 149 -5.17 -8.75 -1.26
C HIS A 149 -6.28 -7.72 -1.14
N HIS A 150 -6.01 -6.67 -0.36
CA HIS A 150 -7.01 -5.69 0.05
C HIS A 150 -6.40 -4.30 0.22
N MET A 151 -7.23 -3.27 0.18
CA MET A 151 -6.90 -1.98 0.76
C MET A 151 -7.83 -1.72 1.95
N ILE A 152 -7.26 -1.52 3.14
CA ILE A 152 -8.00 -1.48 4.41
C ILE A 152 -7.84 -0.12 5.10
N PHE A 153 -8.97 0.45 5.50
CA PHE A 153 -9.06 1.64 6.35
C PHE A 153 -9.68 1.20 7.68
N TRP A 154 -8.83 0.90 8.65
CA TRP A 154 -9.24 0.33 9.93
C TRP A 154 -9.16 1.38 11.04
N ARG A 155 -10.16 1.43 11.93
CA ARG A 155 -10.13 2.33 13.10
C ARG A 155 -8.89 2.15 13.98
N GLY A 156 -8.34 0.94 14.04
CA GLY A 156 -7.18 0.65 14.87
C GLY A 156 -5.89 1.25 14.33
N THR A 157 -5.87 1.64 13.06
CA THR A 157 -4.79 2.42 12.42
C THR A 157 -5.20 3.87 12.23
N ASN A 158 -6.20 4.37 12.98
CA ASN A 158 -6.73 5.74 12.81
C ASN A 158 -7.21 6.03 11.38
N TYR A 159 -7.68 5.00 10.68
CA TYR A 159 -8.06 4.99 9.27
C TYR A 159 -6.92 5.26 8.27
N ILE A 160 -5.66 5.29 8.72
CA ILE A 160 -4.50 5.26 7.82
C ILE A 160 -4.65 4.03 6.91
N PRO A 161 -4.61 4.20 5.58
CA PRO A 161 -4.92 3.14 4.64
C PRO A 161 -3.76 2.18 4.41
N HIS A 162 -4.06 0.89 4.37
CA HIS A 162 -3.06 -0.15 4.19
C HIS A 162 -3.35 -1.00 2.96
N TRP A 163 -2.35 -1.17 2.11
CA TRP A 163 -2.27 -2.30 1.19
C TRP A 163 -1.94 -3.55 2.00
N VAL A 164 -2.82 -4.55 1.93
CA VAL A 164 -2.69 -5.82 2.65
C VAL A 164 -2.47 -6.94 1.66
N THR A 165 -1.36 -7.67 1.82
CA THR A 165 -0.95 -8.76 0.93
C THR A 165 -1.78 -10.04 1.12
N ASP A 166 -1.52 -11.04 0.27
CA ASP A 166 -2.15 -12.37 0.33
C ASP A 166 -1.84 -13.18 1.60
N ASN A 167 -0.83 -12.76 2.36
CA ASN A 167 -0.46 -13.33 3.65
C ASN A 167 -0.52 -12.29 4.79
N ASP A 168 -1.42 -11.31 4.66
CA ASP A 168 -1.78 -10.35 5.72
C ASP A 168 -0.61 -9.44 6.19
N ILE A 169 0.32 -9.07 5.31
CA ILE A 169 1.33 -8.03 5.58
C ILE A 169 0.72 -6.67 5.24
N TRP A 170 0.75 -5.74 6.20
CA TRP A 170 0.13 -4.42 6.10
C TRP A 170 1.19 -3.36 5.77
N TYR A 171 1.04 -2.69 4.62
CA TYR A 171 1.88 -1.57 4.19
C TYR A 171 1.05 -0.31 3.98
N ASN A 172 1.55 0.85 4.40
CA ASN A 172 0.97 2.14 4.05
C ASN A 172 2.03 3.11 3.49
N ASN A 173 1.55 4.14 2.80
CA ASN A 173 2.36 5.22 2.25
C ASN A 173 2.22 6.49 3.10
N GLU A 174 2.05 6.35 4.41
CA GLU A 174 1.89 7.44 5.38
C GLU A 174 0.67 8.37 5.11
N PHE A 175 0.80 9.62 5.56
CA PHE A 175 -0.18 10.65 5.77
C PHE A 175 0.55 12.01 5.80
N ASN A 176 -0.11 13.11 6.15
CA ASN A 176 0.55 14.36 6.46
C ASN A 176 0.95 14.41 7.93
N GLU A 177 2.15 14.91 8.20
CA GLU A 177 2.69 15.11 9.55
C GLU A 177 3.37 16.48 9.66
N THR A 178 3.33 17.10 10.85
CA THR A 178 4.10 18.31 11.19
C THR A 178 4.38 18.36 12.69
N TRP A 179 5.23 19.29 13.15
CA TRP A 179 5.78 19.27 14.53
C TRP A 179 5.65 20.58 15.35
N PRO A 180 4.53 21.35 15.30
CA PRO A 180 4.39 22.59 16.07
C PRO A 180 4.13 22.40 17.58
N THR A 181 3.78 21.19 18.01
CA THR A 181 3.20 20.91 19.33
C THR A 181 3.93 19.76 20.04
N ARG A 182 3.28 19.05 20.97
CA ARG A 182 3.95 18.01 21.77
C ARG A 182 4.10 16.73 20.96
N GLY A 183 5.31 16.51 20.44
CA GLY A 183 5.58 15.38 19.57
C GLY A 183 5.09 15.67 18.16
N CYS A 184 4.60 14.65 17.49
CA CYS A 184 4.12 14.72 16.11
C CYS A 184 2.64 15.13 16.07
N SER A 185 2.28 16.01 15.13
CA SER A 185 0.90 16.33 14.78
C SER A 185 0.49 15.54 13.55
N GLU A 186 -0.22 14.45 13.76
CA GLU A 186 -0.42 13.38 12.78
C GLU A 186 -1.67 12.55 13.13
N PRO A 187 -2.30 11.85 12.17
CA PRO A 187 -3.43 10.96 12.44
C PRO A 187 -3.09 9.80 13.38
N MET A 188 -1.82 9.36 13.50
CA MET A 188 -1.42 8.33 14.47
C MET A 188 -1.65 8.76 15.93
N SER A 189 -1.69 10.07 16.19
CA SER A 189 -1.97 10.65 17.50
C SER A 189 -3.47 10.71 17.84
N ASP A 190 -4.36 10.60 16.85
CA ASP A 190 -5.82 10.55 17.05
C ASP A 190 -6.31 9.18 17.56
N LYS A 191 -5.84 8.75 18.73
CA LYS A 191 -6.08 7.38 19.28
C LYS A 191 -7.56 6.98 19.35
N GLN A 192 -8.48 7.94 19.32
CA GLN A 192 -9.92 7.73 19.42
C GLN A 192 -10.68 7.95 18.11
N CYS A 193 -9.99 8.30 17.02
CA CYS A 193 -10.60 8.73 15.75
C CYS A 193 -11.59 9.90 15.93
N ARG A 194 -11.22 10.91 16.72
CA ARG A 194 -12.02 12.14 16.94
C ARG A 194 -12.11 13.01 15.70
N TYR A 195 -11.06 13.01 14.89
CA TYR A 195 -10.91 13.87 13.72
C TYR A 195 -10.77 13.06 12.43
N SER A 196 -10.41 11.78 12.52
CA SER A 196 -10.23 10.89 11.39
C SER A 196 -11.53 10.19 10.95
N HIS A 197 -11.88 10.30 9.66
CA HIS A 197 -13.09 9.73 9.06
C HIS A 197 -12.86 9.21 7.65
N VAL A 198 -13.36 8.01 7.35
CA VAL A 198 -13.32 7.39 6.02
C VAL A 198 -14.72 7.27 5.40
N ARG A 199 -14.82 7.47 4.08
CA ARG A 199 -16.08 7.39 3.31
C ARG A 199 -15.85 6.74 1.96
N ILE A 200 -16.71 5.81 1.57
CA ILE A 200 -16.81 5.33 0.19
C ILE A 200 -17.56 6.38 -0.62
N ILE A 201 -16.91 6.93 -1.65
CA ILE A 201 -17.47 7.93 -2.57
C ILE A 201 -18.02 7.26 -3.82
N GLU A 202 -17.31 6.25 -4.34
CA GLU A 202 -17.69 5.47 -5.51
C GLU A 202 -17.33 4.00 -5.28
N SER A 203 -18.17 3.07 -5.71
CA SER A 203 -17.84 1.64 -5.73
C SER A 203 -18.64 0.92 -6.80
N HIS A 204 -17.96 0.54 -7.88
CA HIS A 204 -18.54 -0.18 -9.01
C HIS A 204 -17.45 -0.99 -9.74
N PRO A 205 -17.79 -1.89 -10.68
CA PRO A 205 -16.81 -2.79 -11.30
C PRO A 205 -15.61 -2.10 -11.97
N ALA A 206 -15.75 -0.87 -12.47
CA ALA A 206 -14.64 -0.15 -13.11
C ALA A 206 -13.66 0.57 -12.18
N ARG A 207 -14.06 0.99 -10.96
CA ARG A 207 -13.19 1.65 -9.96
C ARG A 207 -13.90 1.80 -8.61
N VAL A 208 -13.10 2.06 -7.59
CA VAL A 208 -13.51 2.47 -6.24
C VAL A 208 -12.89 3.84 -5.95
N VAL A 209 -13.63 4.72 -5.27
CA VAL A 209 -13.08 5.97 -4.73
C VAL A 209 -13.38 6.03 -3.23
N VAL A 210 -12.32 6.14 -2.42
CA VAL A 210 -12.43 6.31 -0.96
C VAL A 210 -11.87 7.67 -0.57
N HIS A 211 -12.61 8.39 0.27
CA HIS A 211 -12.18 9.65 0.89
C HIS A 211 -11.78 9.39 2.33
N TRP A 212 -10.60 9.87 2.73
CA TRP A 212 -10.13 9.88 4.09
C TRP A 212 -9.84 11.31 4.51
N ARG A 213 -10.48 11.77 5.59
CA ARG A 213 -10.30 13.11 6.15
C ARG A 213 -9.80 13.01 7.57
N TYR A 214 -8.77 13.78 7.92
CA TYR A 214 -8.22 13.84 9.28
C TYR A 214 -7.66 15.23 9.60
N ALA A 215 -7.46 15.51 10.89
CA ALA A 215 -6.72 16.68 11.36
C ALA A 215 -5.29 16.27 11.74
N LEU A 216 -4.36 17.22 11.67
CA LEU A 216 -3.01 17.03 12.20
C LEU A 216 -3.02 17.39 13.68
N ASN A 217 -3.31 16.42 14.55
CA ASN A 217 -3.33 16.65 16.00
C ASN A 217 -2.17 15.96 16.73
N ASP A 218 -1.76 16.53 17.86
CA ASP A 218 -0.84 15.87 18.78
C ASP A 218 -1.54 14.85 19.69
N VAL A 219 -0.76 14.17 20.53
CA VAL A 219 -1.25 13.20 21.53
C VAL A 219 -2.18 13.82 22.58
N ASP A 220 -2.15 15.14 22.75
CA ASP A 220 -3.06 15.90 23.63
C ASP A 220 -4.31 16.39 22.87
N TYR A 221 -4.50 15.96 21.61
CA TYR A 221 -5.58 16.35 20.67
C TYR A 221 -5.60 17.83 20.28
N LYS A 222 -4.44 18.52 20.31
CA LYS A 222 -4.31 19.88 19.79
C LYS A 222 -3.99 19.82 18.31
N ILE A 223 -4.79 20.50 17.50
CA ILE A 223 -4.58 20.59 16.04
C ILE A 223 -3.43 21.58 15.76
N ALA A 224 -2.54 21.19 14.84
CA ALA A 224 -1.41 21.96 14.36
C ALA A 224 -1.83 23.30 13.74
N TRP A 225 -0.93 24.27 13.85
CA TRP A 225 -0.98 25.56 13.15
C TRP A 225 -2.35 26.27 13.13
N PRO A 226 -3.03 26.45 14.28
CA PRO A 226 -4.31 27.14 14.30
C PRO A 226 -4.15 28.59 13.83
N ASP A 227 -4.92 28.98 12.81
CA ASP A 227 -5.00 30.34 12.34
C ASP A 227 -5.45 31.28 13.47
N LYS A 228 -4.75 32.40 13.63
CA LYS A 228 -4.94 33.32 14.76
C LYS A 228 -6.30 34.02 14.74
N MET A 229 -6.92 34.16 13.56
CA MET A 229 -8.19 34.86 13.42
C MET A 229 -9.40 33.92 13.51
N THR A 230 -9.30 32.75 12.90
CA THR A 230 -10.41 31.81 12.72
C THR A 230 -10.35 30.60 13.66
N GLY A 231 -9.16 30.26 14.16
CA GLY A 231 -8.91 29.07 14.97
C GLY A 231 -8.88 27.76 14.17
N TRP A 232 -8.98 27.80 12.85
CA TRP A 232 -8.81 26.62 12.00
C TRP A 232 -7.34 26.20 11.99
N GLY A 233 -7.05 24.98 12.43
CA GLY A 233 -5.75 24.35 12.26
C GLY A 233 -5.68 23.50 11.01
N ASP A 234 -4.67 22.64 10.93
CA ASP A 234 -4.38 21.88 9.73
C ASP A 234 -5.26 20.62 9.59
N TRP A 235 -5.79 20.46 8.38
CA TRP A 235 -6.64 19.34 7.97
C TRP A 235 -6.20 18.79 6.63
N THR A 236 -6.36 17.48 6.45
CA THR A 236 -6.09 16.83 5.17
C THR A 236 -7.33 16.12 4.66
N ASP A 237 -7.58 16.26 3.35
CA ASP A 237 -8.47 15.41 2.57
C ASP A 237 -7.63 14.57 1.61
N GLU A 238 -7.69 13.24 1.76
CA GLU A 238 -7.10 12.29 0.83
C GLU A 238 -8.16 11.54 0.05
N TYR A 239 -7.99 11.47 -1.27
CA TYR A 239 -8.79 10.63 -2.16
C TYR A 239 -7.94 9.52 -2.74
N TYR A 240 -8.47 8.30 -2.64
CA TYR A 240 -7.89 7.09 -3.20
C TYR A 240 -8.76 6.61 -4.36
N VAL A 241 -8.30 6.81 -5.60
CA VAL A 241 -8.99 6.32 -6.80
C VAL A 241 -8.35 5.01 -7.22
N ILE A 242 -9.02 3.90 -6.93
CA ILE A 242 -8.48 2.54 -7.01
C ILE A 242 -9.15 1.80 -8.16
N TYR A 243 -8.35 1.13 -8.99
CA TYR A 243 -8.80 0.34 -10.13
C TYR A 243 -8.71 -1.18 -9.86
N PRO A 244 -9.38 -2.02 -10.67
CA PRO A 244 -9.40 -3.47 -10.49
C PRO A 244 -8.02 -4.16 -10.54
N ASP A 245 -7.00 -3.50 -11.11
CA ASP A 245 -5.61 -3.97 -11.19
C ASP A 245 -4.79 -3.74 -9.91
N ALA A 246 -5.44 -3.39 -8.79
CA ALA A 246 -4.77 -3.07 -7.53
C ALA A 246 -3.77 -1.91 -7.62
N VAL A 247 -4.05 -0.97 -8.54
CA VAL A 247 -3.34 0.29 -8.69
C VAL A 247 -4.32 1.44 -8.46
N GLY A 248 -3.88 2.46 -7.74
CA GLY A 248 -4.66 3.67 -7.54
C GLY A 248 -3.82 4.92 -7.46
N THR A 249 -4.49 6.07 -7.49
CA THR A 249 -3.90 7.37 -7.17
C THR A 249 -4.19 7.71 -5.72
N ARG A 250 -3.20 8.30 -5.03
CA ARG A 250 -3.33 8.94 -3.73
C ARG A 250 -3.27 10.45 -3.95
N VAL A 251 -4.39 11.13 -3.79
CA VAL A 251 -4.54 12.58 -4.00
C VAL A 251 -4.66 13.24 -2.63
N ILE A 252 -3.62 13.92 -2.18
CA ILE A 252 -3.50 14.45 -0.82
C ILE A 252 -3.71 15.95 -0.88
N THR A 253 -4.72 16.48 -0.20
CA THR A 253 -4.95 17.93 -0.09
C THR A 253 -4.84 18.39 1.35
N LEU A 254 -3.74 19.07 1.66
CA LEU A 254 -3.52 19.74 2.94
C LEU A 254 -4.17 21.13 2.89
N HIS A 255 -4.97 21.46 3.89
CA HIS A 255 -5.48 22.81 4.17
C HIS A 255 -4.70 23.35 5.36
N THR A 256 -3.85 24.34 5.14
CA THR A 256 -2.97 24.91 6.16
C THR A 256 -2.82 26.41 6.02
N SER A 257 -2.79 27.11 7.16
CA SER A 257 -2.44 28.53 7.20
C SER A 257 -0.93 28.76 7.40
N HIS A 258 -0.15 27.69 7.57
CA HIS A 258 1.29 27.73 7.68
C HIS A 258 1.92 27.45 6.31
N PHE A 259 2.63 28.44 5.79
CA PHE A 259 3.38 28.35 4.53
C PHE A 259 4.85 28.37 4.92
N GLY A 260 5.62 27.37 4.45
CA GLY A 260 7.00 27.10 4.88
C GLY A 260 7.99 28.25 4.69
N ASP A 261 7.93 29.23 5.61
CA ASP A 261 8.77 30.42 5.69
C ASP A 261 9.67 30.41 6.95
N ASP A 262 9.78 29.31 7.71
CA ASP A 262 10.63 29.20 8.92
C ASP A 262 11.90 28.38 8.63
N GLU A 263 13.05 28.77 9.19
CA GLU A 263 14.38 28.16 8.94
C GLU A 263 14.51 26.68 9.39
N ARG A 264 13.41 26.08 9.87
CA ARG A 264 13.29 24.66 10.25
C ARG A 264 12.45 23.85 9.25
N ASP A 265 12.02 24.46 8.16
CA ASP A 265 11.24 23.80 7.13
C ASP A 265 12.08 22.74 6.42
N THR A 266 11.64 21.49 6.56
CA THR A 266 11.91 20.48 5.53
C THR A 266 11.38 21.02 4.20
N ASP A 267 12.00 20.64 3.08
CA ASP A 267 11.75 21.19 1.74
C ASP A 267 10.29 21.00 1.21
N ASP A 268 9.36 20.55 2.04
CA ASP A 268 7.97 20.18 1.74
C ASP A 268 6.89 21.00 2.50
N LEU A 269 7.12 22.32 2.66
CA LEU A 269 6.20 23.26 3.35
C LEU A 269 6.08 23.01 4.86
N GLY A 270 7.13 22.50 5.51
CA GLY A 270 7.10 22.18 6.94
C GLY A 270 6.21 20.97 7.31
N HIS A 271 5.91 20.15 6.31
CA HIS A 271 5.06 18.96 6.43
C HIS A 271 5.69 17.76 5.75
N GLU A 272 5.58 16.59 6.37
CA GLU A 272 5.82 15.31 5.70
C GLU A 272 4.57 14.90 4.91
N TRP A 273 4.76 14.17 3.80
CA TRP A 273 3.68 13.75 2.89
C TRP A 273 3.74 12.27 2.53
N HIS A 274 4.87 11.61 2.81
CA HIS A 274 5.11 10.23 2.47
C HIS A 274 6.24 9.56 3.28
N GLU A 275 5.89 8.49 3.99
CA GLU A 275 6.73 7.42 4.50
C GLU A 275 6.25 6.05 3.96
N GLY A 276 7.19 5.14 3.71
CA GLY A 276 6.90 3.71 3.54
C GLY A 276 6.90 3.01 4.90
N ILE A 277 5.73 2.60 5.38
CA ILE A 277 5.54 2.03 6.72
C ILE A 277 4.96 0.61 6.63
N ILE A 278 5.53 -0.33 7.38
CA ILE A 278 4.96 -1.67 7.59
C ILE A 278 4.38 -1.78 8.99
N VAL A 279 3.21 -2.41 9.11
CA VAL A 279 2.55 -2.69 10.38
C VAL A 279 2.60 -4.18 10.71
N TYR A 280 2.97 -4.47 11.96
CA TYR A 280 3.14 -5.82 12.49
C TYR A 280 2.09 -6.12 13.55
N SER A 281 1.69 -7.39 13.61
CA SER A 281 0.83 -7.90 14.68
C SER A 281 1.57 -7.90 16.03
N GLY A 282 0.82 -8.07 17.12
CA GLY A 282 1.46 -8.42 18.39
C GLY A 282 2.17 -9.75 18.27
N PHE A 283 3.30 -9.95 18.95
CA PHE A 283 4.12 -11.17 18.91
C PHE A 283 4.69 -11.57 17.55
N THR A 284 4.72 -10.67 16.58
CA THR A 284 5.45 -10.86 15.31
C THR A 284 6.62 -9.90 15.21
N MET A 285 7.74 -10.36 14.65
CA MET A 285 8.94 -9.55 14.42
C MET A 285 8.95 -9.01 12.99
N PRO A 286 9.61 -7.87 12.74
CA PRO A 286 9.75 -7.31 11.38
C PRO A 286 10.34 -8.28 10.36
N GLU A 287 11.31 -9.10 10.76
CA GLU A 287 11.97 -10.09 9.91
C GLU A 287 11.04 -11.19 9.38
N GLU A 288 9.89 -11.42 10.02
CA GLU A 288 8.86 -12.34 9.52
C GLU A 288 8.12 -11.76 8.30
N ALA A 289 8.05 -10.43 8.19
CA ALA A 289 7.34 -9.74 7.12
C ALA A 289 8.25 -9.26 5.98
N LEU A 290 9.55 -9.07 6.23
CA LEU A 290 10.47 -8.41 5.30
C LEU A 290 11.69 -9.26 4.99
N HIS A 291 12.16 -9.14 3.76
CA HIS A 291 13.51 -9.55 3.39
C HIS A 291 14.54 -8.52 3.87
N ILE A 292 15.79 -8.96 4.04
CA ILE A 292 16.89 -8.09 4.49
C ILE A 292 17.13 -6.89 3.57
N ASP A 293 16.94 -7.08 2.26
CA ASP A 293 16.91 -6.09 1.20
C ASP A 293 15.52 -5.48 1.06
N ALA A 294 15.08 -4.82 2.14
CA ALA A 294 13.68 -4.47 2.38
C ALA A 294 13.09 -3.45 1.39
N VAL A 295 13.90 -2.62 0.74
CA VAL A 295 13.43 -1.57 -0.18
C VAL A 295 14.16 -1.70 -1.51
N HIS A 296 13.40 -1.79 -2.59
CA HIS A 296 13.91 -1.64 -3.95
C HIS A 296 13.49 -0.27 -4.47
N VAL A 297 14.37 0.40 -5.20
CA VAL A 297 14.07 1.66 -5.89
C VAL A 297 14.43 1.58 -7.38
N ALA A 298 13.74 2.35 -8.21
CA ALA A 298 14.05 2.46 -9.62
C ALA A 298 13.76 3.85 -10.16
N ASN A 299 14.44 4.20 -11.24
CA ASN A 299 14.16 5.40 -12.04
C ASN A 299 13.42 5.07 -13.34
N MET A 300 13.07 6.11 -14.10
CA MET A 300 12.33 5.99 -15.36
C MET A 300 13.10 5.26 -16.48
N ASN A 301 14.42 5.10 -16.34
CA ASN A 301 15.27 4.30 -17.25
C ASN A 301 15.28 2.80 -16.90
N GLY A 302 14.71 2.43 -15.75
CA GLY A 302 14.72 1.06 -15.24
C GLY A 302 16.04 0.67 -14.56
N GLU A 303 16.90 1.64 -14.24
CA GLU A 303 18.02 1.40 -13.34
C GLU A 303 17.47 1.12 -11.94
N LYS A 304 18.01 0.11 -11.27
CA LYS A 304 17.49 -0.41 -10.00
C LYS A 304 18.54 -0.22 -8.91
N GLY A 305 18.09 0.25 -7.75
CA GLY A 305 18.83 0.26 -6.50
C GLY A 305 18.18 -0.67 -5.46
N ILE A 306 18.98 -1.16 -4.52
CA ILE A 306 18.53 -2.06 -3.45
C ILE A 306 19.05 -1.55 -2.12
N TRP A 307 18.16 -1.41 -1.13
CA TRP A 307 18.53 -0.98 0.22
C TRP A 307 18.39 -2.15 1.17
N SER A 308 19.47 -2.42 1.93
CA SER A 308 19.55 -3.62 2.76
C SER A 308 19.97 -3.32 4.19
N TRP A 309 19.27 -3.92 5.17
CA TRP A 309 19.57 -3.82 6.60
C TRP A 309 20.53 -4.94 7.06
N ASN A 310 21.52 -5.24 6.23
CA ASN A 310 22.55 -6.25 6.51
C ASN A 310 23.33 -5.94 7.79
N LYS A 311 23.44 -4.66 8.15
CA LYS A 311 23.87 -4.20 9.48
C LYS A 311 22.63 -3.70 10.24
N PRO A 312 22.41 -4.11 11.50
CA PRO A 312 21.29 -3.63 12.28
C PRO A 312 21.27 -2.10 12.33
N GLY A 313 20.20 -1.49 11.82
CA GLY A 313 19.93 -0.07 11.92
C GLY A 313 20.76 0.84 11.01
N GLU A 314 21.68 0.27 10.24
CA GLU A 314 22.52 0.98 9.27
C GLU A 314 22.28 0.36 7.90
N PRO A 315 21.28 0.86 7.14
CA PRO A 315 21.02 0.34 5.81
C PRO A 315 22.19 0.64 4.87
N ASP A 316 22.61 -0.35 4.08
CA ASP A 316 23.44 -0.13 2.90
C ASP A 316 22.48 0.29 1.76
N ILE A 317 22.65 1.51 1.24
CA ILE A 317 21.69 2.19 0.34
C ILE A 317 22.31 2.34 -1.06
N ASP A 318 21.51 2.11 -2.09
CA ASP A 318 21.83 2.38 -3.49
C ASP A 318 20.63 3.08 -4.14
N ILE A 319 20.81 4.31 -4.60
CA ILE A 319 19.75 5.14 -5.21
C ILE A 319 20.22 5.60 -6.60
N PRO A 320 19.72 4.99 -7.68
CA PRO A 320 19.92 5.50 -9.02
C PRO A 320 19.42 6.95 -9.13
N GLU A 321 20.15 7.78 -9.89
CA GLU A 321 19.75 9.17 -10.11
C GLU A 321 18.33 9.26 -10.70
N GLY A 322 17.52 10.17 -10.17
CA GLY A 322 16.14 10.36 -10.61
C GLY A 322 15.18 9.21 -10.22
N SER A 323 15.52 8.42 -9.19
CA SER A 323 14.62 7.40 -8.65
C SER A 323 13.29 8.00 -8.19
N ASN A 324 12.19 7.48 -8.71
CA ASN A 324 10.83 7.93 -8.38
C ASN A 324 9.85 6.75 -8.26
N ILE A 325 10.36 5.51 -8.24
CA ILE A 325 9.62 4.28 -8.03
C ILE A 325 10.24 3.59 -6.82
N ALA A 326 9.43 3.23 -5.83
CA ALA A 326 9.87 2.46 -4.67
C ALA A 326 8.92 1.28 -4.42
N MET A 327 9.48 0.15 -3.97
CA MET A 327 8.76 -1.08 -3.71
C MET A 327 9.28 -1.74 -2.44
N MET A 328 8.38 -2.14 -1.54
CA MET A 328 8.76 -2.89 -0.34
C MET A 328 8.94 -4.37 -0.66
N ASN A 329 10.12 -4.91 -0.39
CA ASN A 329 10.42 -6.33 -0.55
C ASN A 329 9.90 -7.16 0.65
N VAL A 330 8.58 -7.20 0.81
CA VAL A 330 7.89 -8.00 1.83
C VAL A 330 7.88 -9.49 1.47
N ARG A 331 7.81 -10.41 2.44
CA ARG A 331 7.74 -11.87 2.22
C ARG A 331 6.36 -12.31 1.73
N SER A 332 5.89 -11.74 0.62
CA SER A 332 4.64 -12.07 -0.07
C SER A 332 4.91 -12.27 -1.55
N ALA A 333 4.00 -12.98 -2.23
CA ALA A 333 4.00 -13.12 -3.67
C ALA A 333 3.82 -11.78 -4.40
N ARG A 334 3.16 -10.81 -3.75
CA ARG A 334 2.93 -9.47 -4.26
C ARG A 334 3.61 -8.44 -3.38
N LYS A 335 4.08 -7.36 -3.98
CA LYS A 335 4.86 -6.33 -3.29
C LYS A 335 4.11 -5.00 -3.39
N PRO A 336 3.92 -4.26 -2.29
CA PRO A 336 3.34 -2.95 -2.40
C PRO A 336 4.38 -1.95 -2.92
N PHE A 337 3.91 -0.94 -3.65
CA PHE A 337 4.78 0.05 -4.28
C PHE A 337 4.17 1.45 -4.25
N VAL A 338 5.02 2.44 -4.52
CA VAL A 338 4.69 3.84 -4.77
C VAL A 338 5.49 4.36 -5.97
N ILE A 339 4.87 5.23 -6.75
CA ILE A 339 5.47 5.98 -7.84
C ILE A 339 5.15 7.46 -7.59
N SER A 340 6.20 8.26 -7.49
CA SER A 340 6.12 9.71 -7.35
C SER A 340 6.33 10.41 -8.70
N PRO A 341 5.94 11.69 -8.82
CA PRO A 341 6.41 12.54 -9.91
C PRO A 341 7.93 12.52 -10.03
N GLN A 342 8.46 12.75 -11.24
CA GLN A 342 9.91 12.92 -11.43
C GLN A 342 10.40 14.17 -10.68
N GLY A 343 11.65 14.13 -10.22
CA GLY A 343 12.28 15.24 -9.48
C GLY A 343 12.01 15.24 -7.97
N CYS A 344 11.44 14.16 -7.43
CA CYS A 344 11.41 13.92 -5.98
C CYS A 344 12.75 13.32 -5.51
N ASP A 345 13.00 13.43 -4.21
CA ASP A 345 14.10 12.74 -3.54
C ASP A 345 13.58 11.58 -2.68
N MET A 346 14.47 10.66 -2.33
CA MET A 346 14.17 9.55 -1.43
C MET A 346 15.26 9.45 -0.37
N ASP A 347 14.88 9.46 0.90
CA ASP A 347 15.80 9.14 1.99
C ASP A 347 15.30 7.95 2.81
N VAL A 348 16.22 7.38 3.58
CA VAL A 348 15.99 6.15 4.34
C VAL A 348 15.78 6.44 5.83
N TYR A 349 14.94 5.64 6.46
CA TYR A 349 14.85 5.58 7.91
C TYR A 349 15.90 4.63 8.50
N GLU A 350 16.83 5.19 9.27
CA GLU A 350 17.82 4.42 10.02
C GLU A 350 17.24 3.82 11.32
N GLY A 351 17.98 2.90 11.93
CA GLY A 351 17.80 2.44 13.30
C GLY A 351 17.28 1.00 13.45
N CYS A 352 17.86 0.29 14.41
CA CYS A 352 17.45 -1.03 14.85
C CYS A 352 17.08 -0.99 16.33
N GLN A 353 16.09 -1.79 16.74
CA GLN A 353 15.68 -1.85 18.15
C GLN A 353 15.33 -3.28 18.55
N ASN A 354 15.58 -3.61 19.82
CA ASN A 354 15.11 -4.84 20.47
C ASN A 354 15.48 -6.14 19.74
N GLY A 355 16.68 -6.19 19.14
CA GLY A 355 17.20 -7.37 18.45
C GLY A 355 16.67 -7.56 17.02
N SER A 356 15.76 -6.68 16.56
CA SER A 356 15.43 -6.59 15.14
C SER A 356 16.49 -5.79 14.39
N ARG A 357 16.68 -6.10 13.11
CA ARG A 357 17.52 -5.30 12.20
C ARG A 357 16.83 -4.02 11.74
N PHE A 358 15.51 -4.01 11.80
CA PHE A 358 14.65 -2.94 11.30
C PHE A 358 14.18 -2.03 12.44
N ARG A 359 13.71 -0.84 12.07
CA ARG A 359 13.02 0.07 12.98
C ARG A 359 11.73 -0.60 13.48
N TRP A 360 11.49 -0.55 14.79
CA TRP A 360 10.37 -1.29 15.38
C TRP A 360 9.78 -0.57 16.60
N ARG A 361 8.60 0.06 16.43
CA ARG A 361 7.94 0.89 17.44
C ARG A 361 6.51 0.39 17.73
N ASP A 362 6.08 0.45 18.99
CA ASP A 362 4.74 -0.03 19.41
C ASP A 362 3.86 1.07 20.04
N HIS A 363 4.19 2.35 19.80
CA HIS A 363 3.33 3.49 20.19
C HIS A 363 2.07 3.63 19.30
N TRP A 364 2.05 2.95 18.17
CA TRP A 364 0.96 2.83 17.19
C TRP A 364 1.13 1.46 16.47
N PRO A 365 0.08 0.79 15.99
CA PRO A 365 -1.32 1.24 15.81
C PRO A 365 -2.23 1.15 17.03
N THR A 366 -2.13 0.10 17.84
CA THR A 366 -3.22 -0.23 18.79
C THR A 366 -2.99 0.28 20.21
N THR A 367 -1.91 1.02 20.44
CA THR A 367 -1.62 1.65 21.74
C THR A 367 -2.49 2.89 21.94
N MET A 368 -3.36 2.83 22.96
CA MET A 368 -4.25 3.93 23.38
C MET A 368 -3.61 4.87 24.41
N GLU A 369 -2.39 4.57 24.85
CA GLU A 369 -1.63 5.38 25.81
C GLU A 369 -0.97 6.56 25.10
N ASP A 370 -0.84 7.69 25.80
CA ASP A 370 -0.19 8.91 25.29
C ASP A 370 1.34 8.74 25.31
N VAL A 371 1.87 8.01 24.34
CA VAL A 371 3.30 7.68 24.23
C VAL A 371 3.81 8.05 22.85
N VAL A 372 4.94 8.75 22.82
CA VAL A 372 5.61 9.17 21.58
C VAL A 372 6.84 8.30 21.36
N GLY A 373 6.98 7.73 20.15
CA GLY A 373 8.21 7.08 19.69
C GLY A 373 8.69 5.86 20.49
N ARG A 374 7.83 5.18 21.25
CA ARG A 374 8.21 4.04 22.10
C ARG A 374 8.71 2.84 21.28
N ASN A 375 9.87 2.31 21.67
CA ASN A 375 10.45 1.09 21.13
C ASN A 375 9.54 -0.13 21.37
N ALA A 376 9.42 -1.01 20.38
CA ALA A 376 8.48 -2.12 20.43
C ALA A 376 8.89 -3.22 21.42
N SER A 377 8.04 -3.51 22.40
CA SER A 377 8.19 -4.70 23.26
C SER A 377 7.90 -6.03 22.53
N GLY A 378 7.29 -5.94 21.35
CA GLY A 378 6.71 -7.07 20.61
C GLY A 378 5.44 -7.66 21.26
N ARG A 379 4.93 -7.09 22.36
CA ARG A 379 3.68 -7.54 23.01
C ARG A 379 2.42 -6.89 22.46
N LYS A 380 2.57 -5.87 21.62
CA LYS A 380 1.49 -5.08 21.01
C LYS A 380 1.72 -5.03 19.51
N ALA A 381 0.67 -4.71 18.74
CA ALA A 381 0.88 -4.35 17.34
C ALA A 381 1.84 -3.15 17.27
N SER A 382 2.62 -3.11 16.19
CA SER A 382 3.76 -2.22 16.05
C SER A 382 3.94 -1.84 14.58
N HIS A 383 4.88 -0.95 14.30
CA HIS A 383 5.23 -0.55 12.94
C HIS A 383 6.73 -0.27 12.80
N GLY A 384 7.18 -0.14 11.56
CA GLY A 384 8.49 0.36 11.19
C GLY A 384 8.40 1.23 9.95
N SER A 385 9.04 2.39 9.99
CA SER A 385 9.24 3.29 8.84
C SER A 385 10.55 2.93 8.13
N PHE A 386 10.55 2.98 6.80
CA PHE A 386 11.66 2.49 5.97
C PHE A 386 12.27 3.57 5.09
N PHE A 387 11.44 4.40 4.47
CA PHE A 387 11.89 5.47 3.59
C PHE A 387 10.86 6.58 3.54
N HIS A 388 11.26 7.78 3.14
CA HIS A 388 10.34 8.85 2.79
C HIS A 388 10.57 9.32 1.35
N ILE A 389 9.57 9.98 0.78
CA ILE A 389 9.70 10.67 -0.50
C ILE A 389 9.52 12.16 -0.22
N THR A 390 10.55 12.94 -0.48
CA THR A 390 10.58 14.38 -0.25
C THR A 390 10.57 15.14 -1.56
N ASN A 391 10.39 16.46 -1.48
CA ASN A 391 10.35 17.35 -2.64
C ASN A 391 9.23 17.00 -3.64
N ILE A 392 8.14 16.41 -3.13
CA ILE A 392 7.01 16.03 -3.98
C ILE A 392 6.36 17.32 -4.52
N PRO A 393 6.28 17.51 -5.84
CA PRO A 393 5.80 18.76 -6.41
C PRO A 393 4.32 18.99 -6.11
N VAL A 394 3.96 20.25 -5.87
CA VAL A 394 2.56 20.67 -5.73
C VAL A 394 1.86 20.53 -7.07
N HIS A 395 0.91 19.59 -7.15
CA HIS A 395 0.08 19.37 -8.33
C HIS A 395 -0.93 20.51 -8.54
N LYS A 396 -1.50 21.02 -7.44
CA LYS A 396 -2.47 22.11 -7.48
C LYS A 396 -2.45 22.93 -6.20
N ARG A 397 -2.61 24.24 -6.32
CA ARG A 397 -2.84 25.16 -5.21
C ARG A 397 -4.19 25.86 -5.35
N ARG A 398 -4.94 25.99 -4.25
CA ARG A 398 -6.19 26.77 -4.19
C ARG A 398 -6.29 27.46 -2.84
N GLY A 399 -5.88 28.74 -2.78
CA GLY A 399 -5.83 29.46 -1.51
C GLY A 399 -4.79 28.87 -0.57
N ASP A 400 -5.27 28.44 0.59
CA ASP A 400 -4.60 27.73 1.69
C ASP A 400 -4.56 26.20 1.50
N ALA A 401 -5.09 25.68 0.39
CA ALA A 401 -5.05 24.26 0.07
C ALA A 401 -3.96 23.91 -0.94
N PHE A 402 -3.14 22.90 -0.61
CA PHE A 402 -2.09 22.32 -1.46
C PHE A 402 -2.38 20.87 -1.75
N THR A 403 -2.36 20.49 -3.02
CA THR A 403 -2.59 19.13 -3.46
C THR A 403 -1.30 18.51 -4.01
N LYS A 404 -0.94 17.34 -3.51
CA LYS A 404 0.09 16.45 -4.07
C LYS A 404 -0.53 15.13 -4.53
N VAL A 405 0.11 14.46 -5.48
CA VAL A 405 -0.43 13.24 -6.11
C VAL A 405 0.65 12.20 -6.25
N LEU A 406 0.36 10.98 -5.81
CA LEU A 406 1.19 9.79 -5.97
C LEU A 406 0.38 8.69 -6.65
N LEU A 407 1.05 7.77 -7.32
CA LEU A 407 0.48 6.50 -7.75
C LEU A 407 0.99 5.41 -6.81
N HIS A 408 0.13 4.48 -6.41
CA HIS A 408 0.52 3.40 -5.51
C HIS A 408 -0.31 2.16 -5.77
N GLY A 409 0.13 1.02 -5.24
CA GLY A 409 -0.57 -0.22 -5.50
C GLY A 409 0.14 -1.44 -4.96
N MET A 410 -0.29 -2.57 -5.50
CA MET A 410 0.28 -3.88 -5.29
C MET A 410 0.76 -4.43 -6.63
N THR A 411 1.96 -5.01 -6.70
CA THR A 411 2.45 -5.66 -7.92
C THR A 411 1.63 -6.91 -8.25
N GLU A 412 1.78 -7.39 -9.49
CA GLU A 412 1.41 -8.75 -9.82
C GLU A 412 2.37 -9.77 -9.18
N LYS A 413 1.97 -11.04 -9.18
CA LYS A 413 2.75 -12.10 -8.55
C LYS A 413 4.09 -12.31 -9.28
N GLY A 414 5.18 -12.18 -8.52
CA GLY A 414 6.55 -12.45 -9.01
C GLY A 414 7.18 -11.31 -9.79
N ASP A 415 6.54 -10.15 -9.83
CA ASP A 415 7.10 -8.93 -10.39
C ASP A 415 8.31 -8.43 -9.60
N ASP A 416 9.27 -7.84 -10.31
CA ASP A 416 10.35 -7.03 -9.75
C ASP A 416 10.10 -5.56 -10.09
N ILE A 417 10.77 -4.65 -9.39
CA ILE A 417 10.54 -3.20 -9.49
C ILE A 417 10.63 -2.64 -10.91
N GLN A 418 11.44 -3.23 -11.79
CA GLN A 418 11.55 -2.79 -13.19
C GLN A 418 10.24 -2.99 -13.97
N SER A 419 9.35 -3.91 -13.56
CA SER A 419 8.03 -4.10 -14.16
C SER A 419 7.11 -2.89 -13.95
N LEU A 420 7.42 -2.02 -12.97
CA LEU A 420 6.67 -0.80 -12.69
C LEU A 420 7.02 0.35 -13.63
N VAL A 421 8.13 0.29 -14.37
CA VAL A 421 8.54 1.38 -15.26
C VAL A 421 7.51 1.67 -16.37
N PRO A 422 6.96 0.68 -17.09
CA PRO A 422 5.85 0.92 -18.02
C PRO A 422 4.61 1.54 -17.36
N LEU A 423 4.29 1.15 -16.12
CA LEU A 423 3.17 1.72 -15.37
C LEU A 423 3.45 3.19 -15.00
N ALA A 424 4.66 3.50 -14.54
CA ALA A 424 5.10 4.86 -14.24
C ALA A 424 5.01 5.75 -15.50
N LYS A 425 5.51 5.27 -16.64
CA LYS A 425 5.41 5.98 -17.93
C LYS A 425 3.96 6.21 -18.34
N SER A 426 3.12 5.18 -18.22
CA SER A 426 1.70 5.25 -18.53
C SER A 426 0.93 6.28 -17.69
N TRP A 427 1.43 6.66 -16.51
CA TRP A 427 0.79 7.63 -15.63
C TRP A 427 1.40 9.03 -15.75
N LEU A 428 2.74 9.13 -15.75
CA LEU A 428 3.48 10.39 -15.77
C LEU A 428 3.57 11.01 -17.17
N ASP A 429 3.57 10.17 -18.21
CA ASP A 429 3.65 10.59 -19.61
C ASP A 429 2.67 9.78 -20.48
N ALA A 430 1.39 9.81 -20.07
CA ALA A 430 0.32 9.09 -20.73
C ALA A 430 0.24 9.43 -22.24
N PRO A 431 0.07 8.44 -23.13
CA PRO A 431 -0.06 8.67 -24.57
C PRO A 431 -1.17 9.64 -24.95
N GLU A 432 -1.04 10.32 -26.08
CA GLU A 432 -2.06 11.25 -26.53
C GLU A 432 -3.34 10.50 -26.96
N LEU A 433 -4.50 11.00 -26.54
CA LEU A 433 -5.80 10.60 -27.06
C LEU A 433 -6.27 11.62 -28.08
N LYS A 434 -6.55 11.16 -29.31
CA LYS A 434 -7.11 11.96 -30.40
C LYS A 434 -8.56 11.57 -30.64
N LEU A 435 -9.45 12.56 -30.67
CA LEU A 435 -10.83 12.35 -31.08
C LEU A 435 -10.88 12.11 -32.59
N VAL A 436 -11.57 11.06 -33.03
CA VAL A 436 -11.69 10.72 -34.46
C VAL A 436 -13.00 11.27 -35.04
N SER A 437 -14.06 11.35 -34.24
CA SER A 437 -15.39 11.77 -34.68
C SER A 437 -16.14 12.57 -33.62
N ASN A 438 -17.32 13.10 -34.00
CA ASN A 438 -18.27 13.77 -33.10
C ASN A 438 -17.74 15.02 -32.36
N HIS A 439 -16.76 15.74 -32.93
CA HIS A 439 -16.14 16.93 -32.33
C HIS A 439 -17.11 18.05 -31.90
N ASN A 440 -18.33 18.11 -32.44
CA ASN A 440 -19.37 19.05 -32.03
C ASN A 440 -20.19 18.57 -30.82
N LYS A 441 -20.15 17.28 -30.49
CA LYS A 441 -20.90 16.62 -29.42
C LYS A 441 -20.04 16.30 -28.19
N ILE A 442 -18.73 16.20 -28.37
CA ILE A 442 -17.79 15.82 -27.30
C ILE A 442 -16.60 16.77 -27.26
N LEU A 443 -16.02 16.93 -26.07
CA LEU A 443 -14.80 17.71 -25.84
C LEU A 443 -13.83 16.87 -25.02
N TYR A 444 -12.65 16.59 -25.57
CA TYR A 444 -11.56 15.98 -24.81
C TYR A 444 -10.94 17.00 -23.86
N GLN A 445 -10.88 16.68 -22.57
CA GLN A 445 -10.37 17.57 -21.52
C GLN A 445 -8.93 17.24 -21.09
N GLY A 446 -8.31 16.21 -21.68
CA GLY A 446 -6.97 15.77 -21.32
C GLY A 446 -6.96 14.45 -20.52
N TYR A 447 -5.75 14.02 -20.20
CA TYR A 447 -5.49 12.97 -19.23
C TYR A 447 -5.41 13.60 -17.83
N ASP A 448 -6.21 13.12 -16.90
CA ASP A 448 -6.21 13.57 -15.50
C ASP A 448 -5.41 12.57 -14.65
N SER A 449 -4.22 12.98 -14.22
CA SER A 449 -3.32 12.16 -13.42
C SER A 449 -3.86 11.89 -12.01
N THR A 450 -4.82 12.69 -11.52
CA THR A 450 -5.48 12.46 -10.22
C THR A 450 -6.49 11.32 -10.28
N GLU A 451 -7.01 11.03 -11.48
CA GLU A 451 -7.98 9.98 -11.73
C GLU A 451 -7.37 8.80 -12.52
N ARG A 452 -6.10 8.90 -12.96
CA ARG A 452 -5.43 7.97 -13.91
C ARG A 452 -6.32 7.68 -15.13
N ALA A 453 -6.95 8.71 -15.69
CA ALA A 453 -7.98 8.54 -16.72
C ALA A 453 -8.01 9.66 -17.75
N TYR A 454 -8.40 9.33 -18.98
CA TYR A 454 -8.74 10.32 -19.99
C TYR A 454 -10.15 10.83 -19.78
N VAL A 455 -10.34 12.15 -19.79
CA VAL A 455 -11.63 12.79 -19.55
C VAL A 455 -12.21 13.32 -20.85
N ILE A 456 -13.40 12.83 -21.21
CA ILE A 456 -14.16 13.26 -22.38
C ILE A 456 -15.49 13.82 -21.90
N LYS A 457 -15.67 15.14 -22.04
CA LYS A 457 -16.93 15.82 -21.72
C LYS A 457 -17.94 15.60 -22.83
N ILE A 458 -19.15 15.20 -22.46
CA ILE A 458 -20.25 14.92 -23.39
C ILE A 458 -21.27 16.05 -23.34
N ASN A 459 -21.65 16.57 -24.50
CA ASN A 459 -22.79 17.48 -24.61
C ASN A 459 -24.10 16.70 -24.43
N SER A 460 -24.70 16.77 -23.24
CA SER A 460 -25.95 16.05 -22.94
C SER A 460 -27.15 16.43 -23.82
N LYS A 461 -27.15 17.61 -24.47
CA LYS A 461 -28.22 18.00 -25.39
C LYS A 461 -28.07 17.37 -26.78
N GLN A 462 -26.86 16.92 -27.12
CA GLN A 462 -26.51 16.34 -28.40
C GLN A 462 -25.64 15.11 -28.17
N ARG A 463 -26.17 14.15 -27.40
CA ARG A 463 -25.45 12.92 -27.05
C ARG A 463 -25.01 12.19 -28.34
N PRO A 464 -23.75 11.74 -28.46
CA PRO A 464 -23.35 10.86 -29.54
C PRO A 464 -23.87 9.43 -29.27
N ASP A 465 -24.15 8.67 -30.33
CA ASP A 465 -24.45 7.23 -30.20
C ASP A 465 -23.15 6.39 -30.19
N GLU A 466 -22.06 6.97 -30.72
CA GLU A 466 -20.75 6.34 -30.80
C GLU A 466 -19.65 7.38 -30.51
N ILE A 467 -18.62 6.98 -29.77
CA ILE A 467 -17.39 7.75 -29.59
C ILE A 467 -16.24 6.93 -30.13
N GLU A 468 -15.45 7.50 -31.04
CA GLU A 468 -14.25 6.87 -31.57
C GLU A 468 -13.04 7.74 -31.23
N VAL A 469 -12.05 7.12 -30.58
CA VAL A 469 -10.80 7.75 -30.17
C VAL A 469 -9.62 6.93 -30.63
N ASN A 470 -8.50 7.60 -30.88
CA ASN A 470 -7.23 6.98 -31.22
C ASN A 470 -6.19 7.32 -30.15
N ILE A 471 -5.64 6.31 -29.50
CA ILE A 471 -4.58 6.45 -28.52
C ILE A 471 -3.25 6.18 -29.21
N THR A 472 -2.34 7.16 -29.18
CA THR A 472 -1.03 7.06 -29.82
C THR A 472 0.01 6.41 -28.89
N ALA A 473 -0.31 5.24 -28.34
CA ALA A 473 0.63 4.48 -27.52
C ALA A 473 1.73 3.87 -28.40
N ASP A 474 2.91 3.69 -27.82
CA ASP A 474 4.02 2.96 -28.42
C ASP A 474 4.83 2.22 -27.34
N ARG A 475 5.97 1.64 -27.70
CA ARG A 475 6.82 0.90 -26.74
C ARG A 475 7.52 1.81 -25.73
N ASP A 476 7.77 3.06 -26.09
CA ASP A 476 8.45 4.04 -25.25
C ASP A 476 7.45 4.76 -24.34
N ARG A 477 6.21 4.94 -24.81
CA ARG A 477 5.05 5.51 -24.10
C ARG A 477 3.91 4.49 -24.10
N PRO A 478 3.99 3.43 -23.27
CA PRO A 478 2.93 2.45 -23.15
C PRO A 478 1.74 3.02 -22.36
N LEU A 479 0.57 2.41 -22.51
CA LEU A 479 -0.60 2.71 -21.70
C LEU A 479 -1.10 1.42 -21.04
N ILE A 480 -1.02 1.37 -19.71
CA ILE A 480 -1.36 0.20 -18.90
C ILE A 480 -2.76 0.38 -18.32
N ASN A 481 -3.66 -0.53 -18.67
CA ASN A 481 -5.04 -0.63 -18.18
C ASN A 481 -5.79 0.72 -18.15
N PRO A 482 -6.01 1.36 -19.31
CA PRO A 482 -6.51 2.71 -19.35
C PRO A 482 -7.95 2.85 -18.85
N ALA A 483 -8.22 3.99 -18.23
CA ALA A 483 -9.55 4.44 -17.88
C ALA A 483 -10.00 5.63 -18.75
N LEU A 484 -11.30 5.64 -19.08
CA LEU A 484 -11.99 6.71 -19.80
C LEU A 484 -13.15 7.19 -18.92
N ILE A 485 -13.23 8.49 -18.67
CA ILE A 485 -14.34 9.15 -17.99
C ILE A 485 -15.14 9.91 -19.04
N LEU A 486 -16.37 9.45 -19.28
CA LEU A 486 -17.34 10.19 -20.08
C LEU A 486 -18.14 11.09 -19.13
N ASP A 487 -17.78 12.38 -19.07
CA ASP A 487 -18.38 13.36 -18.15
C ASP A 487 -19.59 14.04 -18.80
N GLY A 488 -20.79 13.64 -18.40
CA GLY A 488 -22.05 14.16 -18.90
C GLY A 488 -23.23 13.26 -18.55
N ARG A 489 -24.45 13.82 -18.61
CA ARG A 489 -25.69 13.04 -18.43
C ARG A 489 -25.89 12.11 -19.62
N LEU A 490 -25.67 10.81 -19.40
CA LEU A 490 -25.82 9.75 -20.42
C LEU A 490 -27.05 8.87 -20.19
N GLY A 491 -27.61 8.87 -18.98
CA GLY A 491 -28.66 7.97 -18.52
C GLY A 491 -28.09 6.76 -17.75
N ASP A 492 -28.77 6.38 -16.67
CA ASP A 492 -28.29 5.38 -15.71
C ASP A 492 -28.27 3.97 -16.35
N GLU A 493 -29.29 3.66 -17.16
CA GLU A 493 -29.45 2.37 -17.86
C GLU A 493 -28.61 2.24 -19.14
N MET A 494 -27.87 3.28 -19.53
CA MET A 494 -27.07 3.26 -20.77
C MET A 494 -26.00 2.17 -20.69
N LYS A 495 -25.97 1.32 -21.74
CA LYS A 495 -24.97 0.25 -21.86
C LYS A 495 -23.87 0.67 -22.81
N THR A 496 -22.63 0.35 -22.44
CA THR A 496 -21.48 0.59 -23.31
C THR A 496 -21.07 -0.70 -24.00
N LYS A 497 -20.77 -0.66 -25.30
CA LYS A 497 -20.01 -1.71 -25.99
C LYS A 497 -18.69 -1.15 -26.51
N ILE A 498 -17.60 -1.80 -26.14
CA ILE A 498 -16.25 -1.34 -26.49
C ILE A 498 -15.64 -2.22 -27.57
N GLY A 499 -15.16 -1.59 -28.64
CA GLY A 499 -14.32 -2.20 -29.65
C GLY A 499 -12.88 -1.67 -29.54
N LEU A 500 -11.91 -2.56 -29.74
CA LEU A 500 -10.48 -2.27 -29.77
C LEU A 500 -9.92 -2.74 -31.12
N ASN A 501 -9.41 -1.81 -31.94
CA ASN A 501 -8.91 -2.11 -33.30
C ASN A 501 -9.89 -2.97 -34.13
N GLY A 502 -11.19 -2.64 -34.06
CA GLY A 502 -12.27 -3.35 -34.74
C GLY A 502 -12.75 -4.65 -34.07
N SER A 503 -12.08 -5.13 -33.02
CA SER A 503 -12.49 -6.33 -32.27
C SER A 503 -13.35 -5.97 -31.06
N LEU A 504 -14.50 -6.62 -30.88
CA LEU A 504 -15.38 -6.37 -29.74
C LEU A 504 -14.80 -6.96 -28.44
N LEU A 505 -14.82 -6.18 -27.36
CA LEU A 505 -14.37 -6.59 -26.03
C LEU A 505 -15.52 -7.18 -25.19
N THR A 506 -15.17 -8.04 -24.23
CA THR A 506 -16.12 -8.67 -23.28
C THR A 506 -16.17 -7.89 -21.96
N GLU A 507 -17.35 -7.39 -21.57
CA GLU A 507 -17.55 -6.75 -20.26
C GLU A 507 -17.34 -7.76 -19.12
N GLY A 508 -16.71 -7.33 -18.03
CA GLY A 508 -16.38 -8.17 -16.88
C GLY A 508 -15.09 -8.99 -17.05
N LYS A 509 -14.46 -8.95 -18.23
CA LYS A 509 -13.19 -9.64 -18.52
C LYS A 509 -12.16 -8.71 -19.17
N ASP A 510 -12.51 -8.14 -20.32
CA ASP A 510 -11.64 -7.26 -21.10
C ASP A 510 -11.80 -5.79 -20.71
N TYR A 511 -12.96 -5.42 -20.17
CA TYR A 511 -13.24 -4.10 -19.63
C TYR A 511 -14.32 -4.16 -18.56
N HIS A 512 -14.37 -3.13 -17.74
CA HIS A 512 -15.42 -2.91 -16.75
C HIS A 512 -16.01 -1.52 -16.95
N SER A 513 -17.31 -1.38 -16.69
CA SER A 513 -17.99 -0.10 -16.72
C SER A 513 -18.61 0.22 -15.36
N GLY A 514 -18.80 1.52 -15.10
CA GLY A 514 -19.44 1.99 -13.88
C GLY A 514 -20.06 3.37 -14.09
N HIS A 515 -21.14 3.65 -13.36
CA HIS A 515 -21.85 4.91 -13.44
C HIS A 515 -21.80 5.62 -12.09
N VAL A 516 -21.56 6.92 -12.15
CA VAL A 516 -21.51 7.78 -10.97
C VAL A 516 -22.44 8.95 -11.22
N THR A 517 -23.41 9.12 -10.33
CA THR A 517 -24.31 10.28 -10.32
C THR A 517 -24.28 10.90 -8.94
N ASN A 518 -24.02 12.20 -8.89
CA ASN A 518 -24.23 13.04 -7.71
C ASN A 518 -24.91 14.35 -8.15
N LEU A 519 -25.03 15.30 -7.21
CA LEU A 519 -25.71 16.57 -7.46
C LEU A 519 -25.14 17.33 -8.67
N GLU A 520 -23.82 17.27 -8.86
CA GLU A 520 -23.09 18.08 -9.85
C GLU A 520 -22.63 17.28 -11.07
N LYS A 521 -22.45 15.96 -10.92
CA LYS A 521 -21.78 15.11 -11.92
C LYS A 521 -22.63 13.92 -12.29
N SER A 522 -22.62 13.59 -13.57
CA SER A 522 -23.03 12.28 -14.10
C SER A 522 -21.88 11.79 -14.96
N ARG A 523 -21.28 10.66 -14.63
CA ARG A 523 -20.07 10.15 -15.29
C ARG A 523 -20.21 8.67 -15.57
N ARG A 524 -19.83 8.25 -16.78
CA ARG A 524 -19.59 6.84 -17.08
C ARG A 524 -18.09 6.60 -17.07
N ILE A 525 -17.64 5.66 -16.25
CA ILE A 525 -16.26 5.24 -16.14
C ILE A 525 -16.14 3.92 -16.89
N ILE A 526 -15.16 3.83 -17.78
CA ILE A 526 -14.81 2.61 -18.51
C ILE A 526 -13.35 2.33 -18.22
N TRP A 527 -13.05 1.18 -17.63
CA TRP A 527 -11.69 0.72 -17.38
C TRP A 527 -11.39 -0.49 -18.28
N LEU A 528 -10.29 -0.45 -19.01
CA LEU A 528 -9.89 -1.53 -19.92
C LEU A 528 -8.80 -2.38 -19.28
N ASN A 529 -8.96 -3.70 -19.28
CA ASN A 529 -7.92 -4.65 -18.90
C ASN A 529 -7.02 -4.95 -20.11
N LYS A 530 -6.23 -3.95 -20.52
CA LYS A 530 -5.38 -3.98 -21.72
C LYS A 530 -4.12 -3.16 -21.52
N THR A 531 -3.00 -3.72 -21.96
CA THR A 531 -1.75 -3.00 -22.20
C THR A 531 -1.69 -2.60 -23.67
N LEU A 532 -1.51 -1.30 -23.94
CA LEU A 532 -1.37 -0.77 -25.29
C LEU A 532 0.08 -0.31 -25.49
N THR A 533 0.74 -0.86 -26.52
CA THR A 533 2.12 -0.53 -26.92
C THR A 533 2.22 -0.10 -28.37
N ASP A 534 1.07 0.14 -29.00
CA ASP A 534 0.93 0.50 -30.40
C ASP A 534 -0.30 1.40 -30.54
N ASN A 535 -0.33 2.17 -31.64
CA ASN A 535 -1.45 3.04 -31.94
C ASN A 535 -2.77 2.25 -31.98
N THR A 536 -3.73 2.65 -31.16
CA THR A 536 -4.94 1.86 -30.89
C THR A 536 -6.20 2.69 -31.04
N VAL A 537 -7.14 2.20 -31.86
CA VAL A 537 -8.46 2.77 -32.00
C VAL A 537 -9.42 2.13 -31.00
N ILE A 538 -10.08 2.95 -30.20
CA ILE A 538 -11.12 2.55 -29.25
C ILE A 538 -12.45 3.12 -29.74
N LYS A 539 -13.42 2.23 -29.92
CA LYS A 539 -14.79 2.56 -30.31
C LYS A 539 -15.74 2.26 -29.16
N ILE A 540 -16.51 3.24 -28.72
CA ILE A 540 -17.44 3.17 -27.59
C ILE A 540 -18.84 3.40 -28.15
N ASN A 541 -19.66 2.36 -28.20
CA ASN A 541 -21.07 2.47 -28.56
C ASN A 541 -21.89 2.72 -27.30
N LEU A 542 -22.73 3.75 -27.33
CA LEU A 542 -23.64 4.14 -26.24
C LEU A 542 -25.06 3.68 -26.61
N LEU A 543 -25.50 2.57 -26.03
CA LEU A 543 -26.75 1.87 -26.37
C LEU A 543 -27.91 2.27 -25.44
#